data_AF-A0A941UVM0-F1
#
_entry.id   AF-A0A941UVM0-F1
#
_cell.length_a   1.000
_cell.length_b   1.000
_cell.length_c   1.000
_cell.angle_alpha   90.00
_cell.angle_beta   90.00
_cell.angle_gamma   90.00
#
_symmetry.space_group_name_H-M   'P 1'
#
loop_
_entity.id
_entity.type
_entity.pdbx_description
1 polymer ?
#
loop_
_entity_poly.entity_id
_entity_poly.type
_entity_poly.pdbx_seq_one_letter_code
_entity_poly.pdbx_strand_id
1 'polypeptide(L)'
;MSTALEVRDLAKHFAVSTGLFGRGTASVRAVDGVSFDVRAGQTMAIVGESGCGKSTVARLVLRLIEPTRGTVKLDGRDLLGLPPAELRAVRGRLQIIFQDPYGSLNPRMTAGDMLAEPLMLHETVPHSGRRARVAELLSLVGLRPESAGRYPHEFSGGQRQRLAIARALAAEPRVIVCDEPVSALDVSIQAQILNLLADLQRRFGLAYVFISHDLSVVRQVADSVAVMYLGRFVESGPAQRVFEGPRHPYTRALLAAVPVPVPGARARDNVVGGDVPSPLAPPPGCHFHTRCPHAVERCRTEVPALEEVDEDGAVACHRWREIDAVAGAAARRPPHNPALARLQAAFAERGAG
;
A
#
# COMPACT_ATOMS: atom_id res chain seq x y z
N MET A 1 -1.06 5.89 -21.76
CA MET A 1 -1.47 4.65 -21.07
C MET A 1 -2.86 4.84 -20.50
N SER A 2 -3.76 3.85 -20.61
CA SER A 2 -5.12 3.95 -20.08
C SER A 2 -5.16 3.68 -18.57
N THR A 3 -6.06 4.36 -17.86
CA THR A 3 -6.37 4.11 -16.45
C THR A 3 -7.08 2.77 -16.31
N ALA A 4 -6.50 1.85 -15.53
CA ALA A 4 -7.06 0.52 -15.30
C ALA A 4 -8.09 0.55 -14.16
N LEU A 5 -7.80 1.26 -13.08
CA LEU A 5 -8.71 1.45 -11.94
C LEU A 5 -8.72 2.92 -11.52
N GLU A 6 -9.91 3.44 -11.29
CA GLU A 6 -10.17 4.80 -10.82
C GLU A 6 -11.01 4.76 -9.55
N VAL A 7 -10.54 5.41 -8.49
CA VAL A 7 -11.23 5.53 -7.20
C VAL A 7 -11.40 7.00 -6.87
N ARG A 8 -12.63 7.43 -6.57
CA ARG A 8 -12.96 8.83 -6.26
C ARG A 8 -13.84 8.94 -5.01
N ASP A 9 -13.44 9.82 -4.10
CA ASP A 9 -14.11 10.14 -2.82
C ASP A 9 -14.62 8.90 -2.06
N LEU A 10 -13.83 7.83 -2.07
CA LEU A 10 -14.22 6.56 -1.47
C LEU A 10 -14.22 6.70 0.05
N ALA A 11 -15.32 6.33 0.69
CA ALA A 11 -15.43 6.37 2.13
C ALA A 11 -16.19 5.18 2.71
N LYS A 12 -15.84 4.82 3.94
CA LYS A 12 -16.54 3.83 4.74
C LYS A 12 -16.56 4.25 6.19
N HIS A 13 -17.77 4.47 6.69
CA HIS A 13 -18.05 4.75 8.09
C HIS A 13 -18.77 3.55 8.70
N PHE A 14 -18.19 2.96 9.74
CA PHE A 14 -18.77 1.82 10.46
C PHE A 14 -19.52 2.30 11.70
N ALA A 15 -20.74 1.82 11.91
CA ALA A 15 -21.46 2.03 13.16
C ALA A 15 -20.90 1.09 14.24
N VAL A 16 -20.59 1.62 15.41
CA VAL A 16 -20.09 0.87 16.57
C VAL A 16 -21.01 1.14 17.76
N SER A 17 -21.52 0.07 18.38
CA SER A 17 -22.29 0.17 19.62
C SER A 17 -21.32 0.38 20.79
N THR A 18 -21.51 1.44 21.57
CA THR A 18 -20.56 1.87 22.62
C THR A 18 -21.11 1.80 24.04
N GLY A 19 -22.10 0.94 24.34
CA GLY A 19 -22.63 0.82 25.70
C GLY A 19 -23.09 -0.59 26.10
N LEU A 20 -22.94 -0.93 27.39
CA LEU A 20 -23.78 -1.94 28.03
C LEU A 20 -25.24 -1.47 27.86
N PHE A 21 -26.10 -2.31 27.29
CA PHE A 21 -27.49 -1.99 26.91
C PHE A 21 -27.70 -1.15 25.62
N GLY A 22 -26.69 -0.97 24.77
CA GLY A 22 -26.90 -0.52 23.37
C GLY A 22 -27.36 0.93 23.16
N ARG A 23 -27.20 1.82 24.15
CA ARG A 23 -27.69 3.22 24.10
C ARG A 23 -26.74 4.25 23.48
N GLY A 24 -25.73 3.84 22.72
CA GLY A 24 -24.85 4.78 22.00
C GLY A 24 -24.31 4.18 20.71
N THR A 25 -24.40 4.94 19.61
CA THR A 25 -23.79 4.62 18.32
C THR A 25 -22.64 5.59 18.04
N ALA A 26 -21.40 5.13 18.15
CA ALA A 26 -20.24 5.85 17.61
C ALA A 26 -20.05 5.47 16.13
N SER A 27 -19.33 6.30 15.37
CA SER A 27 -19.00 6.03 13.98
C SER A 27 -17.49 6.03 13.77
N VAL A 28 -16.93 4.93 13.29
CA VAL A 28 -15.52 4.84 12.89
C VAL A 28 -15.40 5.19 11.42
N ARG A 29 -14.70 6.28 11.12
CA ARG A 29 -14.38 6.68 9.74
C ARG A 29 -13.13 5.95 9.26
N ALA A 30 -13.27 4.66 8.95
CA ALA A 30 -12.16 3.81 8.55
C ALA A 30 -11.50 4.25 7.23
N VAL A 31 -12.30 4.80 6.32
CA VAL A 31 -11.85 5.47 5.09
C VAL A 31 -12.74 6.70 4.89
N ASP A 32 -12.16 7.86 4.60
CA ASP A 32 -12.91 9.12 4.55
C ASP A 32 -12.48 10.01 3.39
N GLY A 33 -12.92 9.64 2.18
CA GLY A 33 -12.78 10.45 0.97
C GLY A 33 -11.44 10.27 0.26
N VAL A 34 -10.98 9.02 0.13
CA VAL A 34 -9.73 8.73 -0.58
C VAL A 34 -9.98 8.65 -2.09
N SER A 35 -9.07 9.24 -2.86
CA SER A 35 -9.10 9.26 -4.33
C SER A 35 -7.73 8.87 -4.87
N PHE A 36 -7.69 7.99 -5.85
CA PHE A 36 -6.48 7.60 -6.57
C PHE A 36 -6.84 6.90 -7.87
N ASP A 37 -5.86 6.76 -8.75
CA ASP A 37 -5.96 5.90 -9.92
C ASP A 37 -4.69 5.07 -10.08
N VAL A 38 -4.82 4.01 -10.87
CA VAL A 38 -3.69 3.19 -11.30
C VAL A 38 -3.83 2.89 -12.78
N ARG A 39 -2.75 3.14 -13.52
CA ARG A 39 -2.67 2.87 -14.96
C ARG A 39 -2.25 1.42 -15.20
N ALA A 40 -2.60 0.89 -16.37
CA ALA A 40 -2.16 -0.44 -16.78
C ALA A 40 -0.62 -0.53 -16.74
N GLY A 41 -0.09 -1.63 -16.17
CA GLY A 41 1.36 -1.83 -16.02
C GLY A 41 2.02 -0.99 -14.92
N GLN A 42 1.27 -0.23 -14.12
CA GLN A 42 1.80 0.57 -13.01
C GLN A 42 1.36 0.03 -11.64
N THR A 43 2.10 0.41 -10.62
CA THR A 43 1.85 0.14 -9.22
C THR A 43 1.54 1.43 -8.46
N MET A 44 0.33 1.55 -7.95
CA MET A 44 -0.06 2.58 -6.98
C MET A 44 0.02 1.99 -5.57
N ALA A 45 0.92 2.51 -4.74
CA ALA A 45 1.08 2.06 -3.37
C ALA A 45 0.25 2.89 -2.37
N ILE A 46 -0.30 2.22 -1.36
CA ILE A 46 -0.96 2.85 -0.22
C ILE A 46 -0.19 2.46 1.04
N VAL A 47 0.35 3.46 1.74
CA VAL A 47 1.24 3.27 2.88
C VAL A 47 0.74 3.98 4.12
N GLY A 48 1.17 3.53 5.29
CA GLY A 48 0.81 4.13 6.57
C GLY A 48 0.91 3.14 7.73
N GLU A 49 0.80 3.65 8.95
CA GLU A 49 0.83 2.85 10.18
C GLU A 49 -0.28 1.78 10.21
N SER A 50 -0.11 0.76 11.06
CA SER A 50 -1.17 -0.24 11.27
C SER A 50 -2.47 0.42 11.75
N GLY A 51 -3.61 -0.10 11.29
CA GLY A 51 -4.93 0.42 11.66
C GLY A 51 -5.35 1.75 11.00
N CYS A 52 -4.56 2.34 10.09
CA CYS A 52 -4.93 3.61 9.45
C CYS A 52 -6.01 3.51 8.36
N GLY A 53 -6.44 2.29 7.98
CA GLY A 53 -7.54 2.05 7.02
C GLY A 53 -7.15 1.38 5.69
N LYS A 54 -5.87 1.08 5.45
CA LYS A 54 -5.38 0.54 4.16
C LYS A 54 -6.10 -0.74 3.71
N SER A 55 -6.18 -1.74 4.58
CA SER A 55 -6.86 -3.00 4.30
C SER A 55 -8.39 -2.83 4.14
N THR A 56 -8.97 -1.75 4.70
CA THR A 56 -10.35 -1.35 4.41
C THR A 56 -10.46 -0.83 2.98
N VAL A 57 -9.53 0.01 2.51
CA VAL A 57 -9.48 0.45 1.10
C VAL A 57 -9.43 -0.74 0.16
N ALA A 58 -8.58 -1.74 0.43
CA ALA A 58 -8.51 -2.97 -0.36
C ALA A 58 -9.89 -3.62 -0.56
N ARG A 59 -10.62 -3.82 0.54
CA ARG A 59 -11.93 -4.49 0.54
C ARG A 59 -13.01 -3.64 -0.12
N LEU A 60 -12.94 -2.30 0.00
CA LEU A 60 -13.89 -1.39 -0.63
C LEU A 60 -13.72 -1.36 -2.16
N VAL A 61 -12.47 -1.36 -2.65
CA VAL A 61 -12.17 -1.37 -4.09
C VAL A 61 -12.77 -2.60 -4.79
N LEU A 62 -12.71 -3.77 -4.15
CA LEU A 62 -13.33 -5.00 -4.67
C LEU A 62 -14.82 -5.14 -4.35
N ARG A 63 -15.42 -4.16 -3.66
CA ARG A 63 -16.78 -4.22 -3.12
C ARG A 63 -17.02 -5.53 -2.34
N LEU A 64 -16.03 -5.93 -1.53
CA LEU A 64 -16.17 -6.97 -0.51
C LEU A 64 -16.88 -6.42 0.73
N ILE A 65 -16.77 -5.10 0.93
CA ILE A 65 -17.56 -4.32 1.88
C ILE A 65 -18.19 -3.18 1.08
N GLU A 66 -19.46 -2.88 1.33
CA GLU A 66 -20.13 -1.77 0.66
C GLU A 66 -19.60 -0.41 1.18
N PRO A 67 -19.15 0.49 0.30
CA PRO A 67 -18.78 1.84 0.68
C PRO A 67 -19.98 2.65 1.17
N THR A 68 -19.74 3.64 2.01
CA THR A 68 -20.75 4.63 2.42
C THR A 68 -20.98 5.65 1.31
N ARG A 69 -19.92 6.04 0.59
CA ARG A 69 -19.96 6.91 -0.61
C ARG A 69 -18.72 6.71 -1.47
N GLY A 70 -18.72 7.36 -2.63
CA GLY A 70 -17.63 7.39 -3.60
C GLY A 70 -17.92 6.52 -4.81
N THR A 71 -16.95 6.41 -5.71
CA THR A 71 -17.04 5.59 -6.93
C THR A 71 -15.78 4.77 -7.12
N VAL A 72 -15.94 3.57 -7.68
CA VAL A 72 -14.84 2.70 -8.10
C VAL A 72 -15.11 2.29 -9.54
N LYS A 73 -14.20 2.60 -10.47
CA LYS A 73 -14.33 2.22 -11.88
C LYS A 73 -13.18 1.33 -12.31
N LEU A 74 -13.48 0.23 -13.00
CA LEU A 74 -12.50 -0.66 -13.64
C LEU A 74 -12.65 -0.53 -15.16
N ASP A 75 -11.57 -0.18 -15.86
CA ASP A 75 -11.59 0.11 -17.31
C ASP A 75 -12.73 1.10 -17.69
N GLY A 76 -12.95 2.11 -16.84
CA GLY A 76 -14.00 3.12 -17.01
C GLY A 76 -15.43 2.71 -16.60
N ARG A 77 -15.66 1.43 -16.27
CA ARG A 77 -16.98 0.93 -15.82
C ARG A 77 -17.11 1.04 -14.31
N ASP A 78 -18.15 1.74 -13.82
CA ASP A 78 -18.46 1.82 -12.39
C ASP A 78 -18.88 0.45 -11.82
N LEU A 79 -18.28 0.07 -10.70
CA LEU A 79 -18.48 -1.21 -10.03
C LEU A 79 -19.59 -1.18 -8.98
N LEU A 80 -19.83 0.00 -8.38
CA LEU A 80 -20.74 0.11 -7.24
C LEU A 80 -22.21 0.03 -7.65
N GLY A 81 -22.52 0.47 -8.88
CA GLY A 81 -23.85 0.37 -9.48
C GLY A 81 -24.19 -0.99 -10.09
N LEU A 82 -23.23 -1.94 -10.17
CA LEU A 82 -23.46 -3.18 -10.90
C LEU A 82 -24.39 -4.15 -10.15
N PRO A 83 -25.28 -4.86 -10.88
CA PRO A 83 -26.03 -5.96 -10.31
C PRO A 83 -25.11 -7.16 -9.99
N PRO A 84 -25.50 -8.07 -9.09
CA PRO A 84 -24.65 -9.17 -8.64
C PRO A 84 -24.08 -10.05 -9.76
N ALA A 85 -24.83 -10.28 -10.84
CA ALA A 85 -24.38 -11.09 -11.97
C ALA A 85 -23.20 -10.43 -12.72
N GLU A 86 -23.30 -9.13 -13.01
CA GLU A 86 -22.25 -8.37 -13.69
C GLU A 86 -21.01 -8.17 -12.79
N LEU A 87 -21.23 -8.04 -11.48
CA LEU A 87 -20.15 -7.94 -10.50
C LEU A 87 -19.27 -9.20 -10.48
N ARG A 88 -19.84 -10.40 -10.70
CA ARG A 88 -19.05 -11.65 -10.80
C ARG A 88 -18.06 -11.60 -11.98
N ALA A 89 -18.48 -11.10 -13.14
CA ALA A 89 -17.61 -10.98 -14.31
C ALA A 89 -16.48 -9.97 -14.06
N VAL A 90 -16.79 -8.83 -13.45
CA VAL A 90 -15.79 -7.83 -13.06
C VAL A 90 -14.78 -8.40 -12.06
N ARG A 91 -15.23 -9.19 -11.09
CA ARG A 91 -14.34 -9.78 -10.08
C ARG A 91 -13.26 -10.67 -10.71
N GLY A 92 -13.50 -11.32 -11.85
CA GLY A 92 -12.43 -12.02 -12.58
C GLY A 92 -11.29 -11.08 -13.00
N ARG A 93 -11.62 -9.83 -13.37
CA ARG A 93 -10.67 -8.80 -13.80
C ARG A 93 -10.03 -8.00 -12.66
N LEU A 94 -10.59 -8.07 -11.46
CA LEU A 94 -10.12 -7.37 -10.27
C LEU A 94 -9.95 -8.37 -9.12
N GLN A 95 -8.72 -8.79 -8.90
CA GLN A 95 -8.36 -9.84 -7.94
C GLN A 95 -7.65 -9.25 -6.71
N ILE A 96 -7.52 -10.06 -5.67
CA ILE A 96 -6.85 -9.68 -4.42
C ILE A 96 -5.90 -10.79 -3.95
N ILE A 97 -4.73 -10.37 -3.49
CA ILE A 97 -3.81 -11.18 -2.68
C ILE A 97 -3.93 -10.67 -1.25
N PHE A 98 -4.38 -11.54 -0.34
CA PHE A 98 -4.61 -11.21 1.06
C PHE A 98 -3.32 -11.27 1.89
N GLN A 99 -3.34 -10.55 3.02
CA GLN A 99 -2.25 -10.47 4.00
C GLN A 99 -1.86 -11.83 4.58
N ASP A 100 -2.86 -12.64 4.93
CA ASP A 100 -2.64 -14.02 5.39
C ASP A 100 -2.86 -14.99 4.24
N PRO A 101 -1.79 -15.48 3.57
CA PRO A 101 -1.94 -16.47 2.52
C PRO A 101 -2.57 -17.75 3.04
N TYR A 102 -2.29 -18.17 4.29
CA TYR A 102 -2.82 -19.42 4.82
C TYR A 102 -4.32 -19.35 5.05
N GLY A 103 -4.81 -18.32 5.74
CA GLY A 103 -6.24 -18.08 5.94
C GLY A 103 -7.02 -17.86 4.63
N SER A 104 -6.33 -17.44 3.57
CA SER A 104 -6.94 -17.29 2.24
C SER A 104 -7.03 -18.59 1.42
N LEU A 105 -6.33 -19.66 1.81
CA LEU A 105 -6.29 -20.94 1.11
C LEU A 105 -7.21 -21.95 1.80
N ASN A 106 -7.96 -22.75 1.03
CA ASN A 106 -8.80 -23.79 1.61
C ASN A 106 -7.93 -25.01 1.98
N PRO A 107 -7.80 -25.37 3.28
CA PRO A 107 -6.92 -26.46 3.71
C PRO A 107 -7.39 -27.84 3.23
N ARG A 108 -8.63 -27.95 2.73
CA ARG A 108 -9.23 -29.18 2.20
C ARG A 108 -9.07 -29.35 0.69
N MET A 109 -8.50 -28.37 0.00
CA MET A 109 -8.28 -28.40 -1.44
C MET A 109 -6.80 -28.56 -1.74
N THR A 110 -6.48 -29.30 -2.79
CA THR A 110 -5.09 -29.37 -3.28
C THR A 110 -4.72 -28.06 -3.98
N ALA A 111 -3.42 -27.83 -4.20
CA ALA A 111 -2.93 -26.72 -5.00
C ALA A 111 -3.59 -26.69 -6.39
N GLY A 112 -3.74 -27.85 -7.03
CA GLY A 112 -4.39 -27.98 -8.32
C GLY A 112 -5.85 -27.57 -8.28
N ASP A 113 -6.60 -28.01 -7.27
CA ASP A 113 -8.02 -27.67 -7.12
C ASP A 113 -8.23 -26.16 -6.91
N MET A 114 -7.40 -25.54 -6.05
CA MET A 114 -7.47 -24.11 -5.77
C MET A 114 -7.12 -23.26 -6.99
N LEU A 115 -6.20 -23.72 -7.84
CA LEU A 115 -5.88 -23.04 -9.10
C LEU A 115 -6.91 -23.31 -10.18
N ALA A 116 -7.56 -24.48 -10.17
CA ALA A 116 -8.62 -24.81 -11.11
C ALA A 116 -9.89 -23.99 -10.83
N GLU A 117 -10.26 -23.76 -9.57
CA GLU A 117 -11.50 -23.09 -9.20
C GLU A 117 -11.75 -21.75 -9.93
N PRO A 118 -10.81 -20.78 -9.96
CA PRO A 118 -11.00 -19.55 -10.73
C PRO A 118 -11.10 -19.77 -12.25
N LEU A 119 -10.38 -20.77 -12.79
CA LEU A 119 -10.46 -21.14 -14.21
C LEU A 119 -11.85 -21.64 -14.58
N MET A 120 -12.51 -22.35 -13.66
CA MET A 120 -13.87 -22.85 -13.84
C MET A 120 -14.88 -21.72 -13.70
N LEU A 121 -14.73 -20.90 -12.66
CA LEU A 121 -15.67 -19.83 -12.34
C LEU A 121 -15.71 -18.73 -13.40
N HIS A 122 -14.56 -18.42 -14.00
CA HIS A 122 -14.42 -17.37 -15.00
C HIS A 122 -14.24 -17.89 -16.43
N GLU A 123 -14.35 -19.21 -16.62
CA GLU A 123 -14.29 -19.88 -17.93
C GLU A 123 -13.09 -19.47 -18.79
N THR A 124 -11.95 -19.18 -18.15
CA THR A 124 -10.74 -18.68 -18.85
C THR A 124 -10.13 -19.72 -19.78
N VAL A 125 -10.39 -21.01 -19.52
CA VAL A 125 -10.00 -22.12 -20.40
C VAL A 125 -11.08 -23.21 -20.48
N PRO A 126 -11.19 -23.93 -21.61
CA PRO A 126 -12.03 -25.12 -21.72
C PRO A 126 -11.67 -26.19 -20.69
N HIS A 127 -12.63 -27.05 -20.34
CA HIS A 127 -12.45 -28.11 -19.34
C HIS A 127 -11.21 -28.99 -19.61
N SER A 128 -10.99 -29.39 -20.86
CA SER A 128 -9.84 -30.21 -21.28
C SER A 128 -8.49 -29.51 -21.09
N GLY A 129 -8.44 -28.17 -21.10
CA GLY A 129 -7.22 -27.38 -20.94
C GLY A 129 -6.84 -27.08 -19.49
N ARG A 130 -7.73 -27.32 -18.52
CA ARG A 130 -7.56 -26.87 -17.12
C ARG A 130 -6.30 -27.44 -16.47
N ARG A 131 -6.02 -28.73 -16.65
CA ARG A 131 -4.84 -29.37 -16.05
C ARG A 131 -3.53 -28.78 -16.58
N ALA A 132 -3.47 -28.50 -17.89
CA ALA A 132 -2.31 -27.86 -18.50
C ALA A 132 -2.14 -26.42 -17.98
N ARG A 133 -3.24 -25.66 -17.88
CA ARG A 133 -3.22 -24.29 -17.35
C ARG A 133 -2.79 -24.24 -15.88
N VAL A 134 -3.23 -25.18 -15.04
CA VAL A 134 -2.77 -25.31 -13.64
C VAL A 134 -1.26 -25.55 -13.57
N ALA A 135 -0.72 -26.45 -14.41
CA ALA A 135 0.71 -26.71 -14.47
C ALA A 135 1.52 -25.48 -14.89
N GLU A 136 1.01 -24.71 -15.86
CA GLU A 136 1.60 -23.44 -16.29
C GLU A 136 1.58 -22.40 -15.16
N LEU A 137 0.44 -22.21 -14.47
CA LEU A 137 0.31 -21.27 -13.35
C LEU A 137 1.28 -21.57 -12.21
N LEU A 138 1.44 -22.86 -11.86
CA LEU A 138 2.46 -23.27 -10.87
C LEU A 138 3.86 -22.88 -11.34
N SER A 139 4.18 -23.16 -12.60
CA SER A 139 5.49 -22.85 -13.17
C SER A 139 5.76 -21.34 -13.21
N LEU A 140 4.75 -20.52 -13.55
CA LEU A 140 4.84 -19.06 -13.57
C LEU A 140 5.24 -18.48 -12.22
N VAL A 141 4.78 -19.09 -11.12
CA VAL A 141 5.13 -18.65 -9.76
C VAL A 141 6.34 -19.39 -9.18
N GLY A 142 7.08 -20.15 -9.99
CA GLY A 142 8.27 -20.88 -9.58
C GLY A 142 7.98 -22.11 -8.72
N LEU A 143 6.79 -22.70 -8.83
CA LEU A 143 6.42 -23.97 -8.23
C LEU A 143 6.46 -25.08 -9.28
N ARG A 144 6.85 -26.28 -8.85
CA ARG A 144 6.88 -27.47 -9.69
C ARG A 144 5.45 -27.93 -10.02
N PRO A 145 5.09 -28.19 -11.30
CA PRO A 145 3.77 -28.70 -11.68
C PRO A 145 3.31 -29.95 -10.91
N GLU A 146 4.25 -30.81 -10.53
CA GLU A 146 4.00 -32.03 -9.76
C GLU A 146 3.45 -31.72 -8.36
N SER A 147 3.61 -30.49 -7.89
CA SER A 147 3.06 -30.03 -6.60
C SER A 147 1.54 -29.81 -6.64
N ALA A 148 0.88 -29.93 -7.80
CA ALA A 148 -0.56 -29.75 -7.93
C ALA A 148 -1.37 -30.65 -6.98
N GLY A 149 -0.90 -31.88 -6.70
CA GLY A 149 -1.58 -32.80 -5.78
C GLY A 149 -1.37 -32.50 -4.29
N ARG A 150 -0.56 -31.50 -3.93
CA ARG A 150 -0.21 -31.20 -2.55
C ARG A 150 -1.21 -30.24 -1.90
N TYR A 151 -1.40 -30.38 -0.61
CA TYR A 151 -2.25 -29.51 0.21
C TYR A 151 -1.46 -28.30 0.76
N PRO A 152 -2.15 -27.20 1.15
CA PRO A 152 -1.50 -25.98 1.66
C PRO A 152 -0.48 -26.21 2.77
N HIS A 153 -0.76 -27.12 3.70
CA HIS A 153 0.11 -27.40 4.85
C HIS A 153 1.47 -27.99 4.45
N GLU A 154 1.58 -28.58 3.25
CA GLU A 154 2.81 -29.16 2.73
C GLU A 154 3.77 -28.13 2.08
N PHE A 155 3.34 -26.87 1.95
CA PHE A 155 4.12 -25.77 1.38
C PHE A 155 4.73 -24.89 2.48
N SER A 156 5.90 -24.31 2.21
CA SER A 156 6.48 -23.24 3.05
C SER A 156 5.67 -21.94 2.94
N GLY A 157 5.88 -20.99 3.85
CA GLY A 157 5.19 -19.68 3.82
C GLY A 157 5.33 -18.97 2.47
N GLY A 158 6.56 -18.89 1.92
CA GLY A 158 6.80 -18.30 0.60
C GLY A 158 6.15 -19.08 -0.55
N GLN A 159 6.09 -20.42 -0.47
CA GLN A 159 5.39 -21.23 -1.47
C GLN A 159 3.87 -21.05 -1.41
N ARG A 160 3.29 -20.89 -0.21
CA ARG A 160 1.87 -20.55 -0.04
C ARG A 160 1.56 -19.18 -0.62
N GLN A 161 2.45 -18.20 -0.45
CA GLN A 161 2.30 -16.89 -1.08
C GLN A 161 2.31 -16.99 -2.61
N ARG A 162 3.26 -17.76 -3.17
CA ARG A 162 3.32 -18.05 -4.62
C ARG A 162 2.02 -18.69 -5.12
N LEU A 163 1.46 -19.62 -4.34
CA LEU A 163 0.18 -20.26 -4.66
C LEU A 163 -1.00 -19.26 -4.64
N ALA A 164 -1.04 -18.35 -3.66
CA ALA A 164 -2.04 -17.28 -3.61
C ALA A 164 -1.93 -16.34 -4.82
N ILE A 165 -0.71 -15.98 -5.24
CA ILE A 165 -0.44 -15.19 -6.46
C ILE A 165 -0.93 -15.95 -7.71
N ALA A 166 -0.60 -17.23 -7.84
CA ALA A 166 -1.05 -18.06 -8.97
C ALA A 166 -2.57 -18.15 -9.03
N ARG A 167 -3.24 -18.25 -7.87
CA ARG A 167 -4.72 -18.28 -7.81
C ARG A 167 -5.33 -16.98 -8.31
N ALA A 168 -4.80 -15.83 -7.90
CA ALA A 168 -5.25 -14.54 -8.41
C ALA A 168 -5.01 -14.43 -9.93
N LEU A 169 -3.86 -14.89 -10.42
CA LEU A 169 -3.51 -14.87 -11.84
C LEU A 169 -4.40 -15.78 -12.70
N ALA A 170 -4.91 -16.88 -12.14
CA ALA A 170 -5.77 -17.83 -12.84
C ALA A 170 -7.03 -17.19 -13.44
N ALA A 171 -7.54 -16.12 -12.82
CA ALA A 171 -8.69 -15.37 -13.31
C ALA A 171 -8.36 -14.39 -14.46
N GLU A 172 -7.09 -14.31 -14.87
CA GLU A 172 -6.57 -13.37 -15.89
C GLU A 172 -6.92 -11.90 -15.59
N PRO A 173 -6.52 -11.38 -14.42
CA PRO A 173 -6.93 -10.07 -13.96
C PRO A 173 -6.30 -8.93 -14.76
N ARG A 174 -6.98 -7.78 -14.77
CA ARG A 174 -6.40 -6.49 -15.16
C ARG A 174 -5.70 -5.81 -14.00
N VAL A 175 -6.30 -5.91 -12.81
CA VAL A 175 -5.83 -5.26 -11.58
C VAL A 175 -5.76 -6.30 -10.48
N ILE A 176 -4.66 -6.28 -9.72
CA ILE A 176 -4.53 -7.05 -8.47
C ILE A 176 -4.32 -6.08 -7.31
N VAL A 177 -5.15 -6.19 -6.29
CA VAL A 177 -4.94 -5.52 -5.00
C VAL A 177 -4.07 -6.42 -4.13
N CYS A 178 -2.93 -5.93 -3.69
CA CYS A 178 -2.00 -6.66 -2.85
C CYS A 178 -2.11 -6.09 -1.42
N ASP A 179 -2.85 -6.74 -0.53
CA ASP A 179 -3.02 -6.34 0.88
C ASP A 179 -1.90 -6.95 1.72
N GLU A 180 -0.80 -6.22 1.92
CA GLU A 180 0.41 -6.66 2.62
C GLU A 180 0.95 -8.03 2.16
N PRO A 181 1.27 -8.21 0.86
CA PRO A 181 1.55 -9.52 0.27
C PRO A 181 2.85 -10.19 0.76
N VAL A 182 3.64 -9.51 1.60
CA VAL A 182 4.96 -9.97 2.04
C VAL A 182 5.21 -9.80 3.54
N SER A 183 4.24 -9.28 4.30
CA SER A 183 4.48 -8.87 5.71
C SER A 183 4.78 -10.03 6.66
N ALA A 184 4.30 -11.24 6.35
CA ALA A 184 4.55 -12.44 7.15
C ALA A 184 5.76 -13.28 6.68
N LEU A 185 6.61 -12.74 5.80
CA LEU A 185 7.70 -13.48 5.15
C LEU A 185 9.08 -12.94 5.56
N ASP A 186 10.07 -13.81 5.61
CA ASP A 186 11.48 -13.44 5.82
C ASP A 186 12.00 -12.54 4.69
N VAL A 187 12.92 -11.63 4.99
CA VAL A 187 13.45 -10.61 4.06
C VAL A 187 13.90 -11.20 2.71
N SER A 188 14.56 -12.35 2.70
CA SER A 188 15.01 -13.02 1.48
C SER A 188 13.84 -13.50 0.61
N ILE A 189 12.77 -14.01 1.24
CA ILE A 189 11.56 -14.44 0.56
C ILE A 189 10.74 -13.25 0.09
N GLN A 190 10.67 -12.16 0.87
CA GLN A 190 10.02 -10.92 0.45
C GLN A 190 10.58 -10.44 -0.89
N ALA A 191 11.90 -10.32 -1.01
CA ALA A 191 12.56 -9.91 -2.24
C ALA A 191 12.22 -10.82 -3.44
N GLN A 192 12.17 -12.14 -3.22
CA GLN A 192 11.77 -13.08 -4.28
C GLN A 192 10.31 -12.89 -4.72
N ILE A 193 9.39 -12.62 -3.79
CA ILE A 193 7.98 -12.36 -4.10
C ILE A 193 7.81 -11.04 -4.83
N LEU A 194 8.52 -9.98 -4.43
CA LEU A 194 8.47 -8.68 -5.12
C LEU A 194 9.01 -8.80 -6.55
N ASN A 195 10.12 -9.52 -6.75
CA ASN A 195 10.65 -9.80 -8.09
C ASN A 195 9.66 -10.60 -8.95
N LEU A 196 8.97 -11.58 -8.36
CA LEU A 196 7.91 -12.32 -9.05
C LEU A 196 6.77 -11.39 -9.46
N LEU A 197 6.25 -10.56 -8.56
CA LEU A 197 5.17 -9.61 -8.88
C LEU A 197 5.60 -8.64 -9.99
N ALA A 198 6.81 -8.08 -9.92
CA ALA A 198 7.34 -7.20 -10.96
C ALA A 198 7.46 -7.91 -12.32
N ASP A 199 7.84 -9.19 -12.34
CA ASP A 199 7.90 -9.97 -13.57
C ASP A 199 6.52 -10.24 -14.17
N LEU A 200 5.57 -10.65 -13.34
CA LEU A 200 4.17 -10.85 -13.75
C LEU A 200 3.56 -9.54 -14.27
N GLN A 201 3.88 -8.40 -13.64
CA GLN A 201 3.45 -7.08 -14.10
C GLN A 201 3.92 -6.79 -15.52
N ARG A 202 5.23 -6.94 -15.78
CA ARG A 202 5.80 -6.70 -17.11
C ARG A 202 5.25 -7.66 -18.15
N ARG A 203 5.09 -8.94 -17.79
CA ARG A 203 4.68 -10.00 -18.71
C ARG A 203 3.21 -9.90 -19.11
N PHE A 204 2.33 -9.52 -18.18
CA PHE A 204 0.88 -9.52 -18.39
C PHE A 204 0.26 -8.11 -18.42
N GLY A 205 1.05 -7.05 -18.22
CA GLY A 205 0.57 -5.67 -18.16
C GLY A 205 -0.34 -5.40 -16.97
N LEU A 206 -0.12 -6.09 -15.84
CA LEU A 206 -0.97 -5.98 -14.65
C LEU A 206 -0.86 -4.60 -14.02
N ALA A 207 -1.96 -4.08 -13.50
CA ALA A 207 -1.96 -2.95 -12.60
C ALA A 207 -2.00 -3.42 -11.14
N TYR A 208 -1.24 -2.79 -10.26
CA TYR A 208 -1.22 -3.14 -8.84
C TYR A 208 -1.67 -1.98 -7.96
N VAL A 209 -2.59 -2.29 -7.04
CA VAL A 209 -2.81 -1.47 -5.84
C VAL A 209 -2.07 -2.15 -4.69
N PHE A 210 -0.91 -1.61 -4.31
CA PHE A 210 0.00 -2.26 -3.39
C PHE A 210 -0.10 -1.64 -1.98
N ILE A 211 -0.64 -2.39 -1.03
CA ILE A 211 -0.79 -1.94 0.35
C ILE A 211 0.34 -2.50 1.20
N SER A 212 1.02 -1.63 1.94
CA SER A 212 2.11 -2.03 2.83
C SER A 212 2.27 -1.04 3.97
N HIS A 213 2.80 -1.49 5.10
CA HIS A 213 3.35 -0.61 6.13
C HIS A 213 4.89 -0.49 6.03
N ASP A 214 5.55 -1.36 5.26
CA ASP A 214 6.98 -1.29 5.01
C ASP A 214 7.27 -0.42 3.77
N LEU A 215 7.88 0.74 4.04
CA LEU A 215 8.29 1.70 3.01
C LEU A 215 9.49 1.23 2.18
N SER A 216 10.33 0.32 2.69
CA SER A 216 11.47 -0.26 1.97
C SER A 216 10.99 -1.13 0.82
N VAL A 217 9.95 -1.93 1.08
CA VAL A 217 9.25 -2.74 0.08
C VAL A 217 8.61 -1.85 -0.99
N VAL A 218 7.89 -0.81 -0.55
CA VAL A 218 7.15 0.09 -1.44
C VAL A 218 8.09 0.82 -2.39
N ARG A 219 9.25 1.27 -1.90
CA ARG A 219 10.27 1.95 -2.71
C ARG A 219 10.77 1.13 -3.89
N GLN A 220 10.71 -0.20 -3.81
CA GLN A 220 11.17 -1.09 -4.87
C GLN A 220 10.14 -1.34 -5.97
N VAL A 221 8.84 -1.17 -5.69
CA VAL A 221 7.76 -1.64 -6.58
C VAL A 221 6.79 -0.57 -7.03
N ALA A 222 6.74 0.58 -6.37
CA ALA A 222 5.73 1.60 -6.60
C ALA A 222 6.15 2.65 -7.64
N ASP A 223 5.25 2.96 -8.57
CA ASP A 223 5.38 4.12 -9.46
C ASP A 223 4.85 5.39 -8.76
N SER A 224 3.74 5.25 -8.02
CA SER A 224 3.12 6.31 -7.24
C SER A 224 2.77 5.81 -5.84
N VAL A 225 2.71 6.73 -4.87
CA VAL A 225 2.42 6.44 -3.46
C VAL A 225 1.35 7.39 -2.94
N ALA A 226 0.41 6.87 -2.15
CA ALA A 226 -0.43 7.65 -1.24
C ALA A 226 -0.17 7.24 0.20
N VAL A 227 0.11 8.22 1.04
CA VAL A 227 0.36 8.08 2.47
C VAL A 227 -0.95 8.30 3.21
N MET A 228 -1.38 7.29 3.96
CA MET A 228 -2.65 7.25 4.65
C MET A 228 -2.47 7.40 6.16
N TYR A 229 -3.24 8.31 6.76
CA TYR A 229 -3.30 8.51 8.20
C TYR A 229 -4.75 8.67 8.66
N LEU A 230 -5.18 7.82 9.60
CA LEU A 230 -6.53 7.81 10.19
C LEU A 230 -7.65 8.02 9.15
N GLY A 231 -7.72 7.12 8.16
CA GLY A 231 -8.80 7.09 7.16
C GLY A 231 -8.59 7.99 5.94
N ARG A 232 -7.56 8.85 5.91
CA ARG A 232 -7.37 9.88 4.88
C ARG A 232 -6.00 9.84 4.24
N PHE A 233 -5.90 10.24 2.98
CA PHE A 233 -4.60 10.52 2.37
C PHE A 233 -4.09 11.88 2.84
N VAL A 234 -2.84 11.90 3.31
CA VAL A 234 -2.18 13.12 3.79
C VAL A 234 -1.10 13.61 2.83
N GLU A 235 -0.61 12.74 1.95
CA GLU A 235 0.32 13.06 0.89
C GLU A 235 0.20 12.00 -0.21
N SER A 236 0.28 12.41 -1.47
CA SER A 236 0.32 11.50 -2.60
C SER A 236 1.19 12.05 -3.72
N GLY A 237 1.75 11.17 -4.55
CA GLY A 237 2.38 11.54 -5.81
C GLY A 237 3.35 10.49 -6.33
N PRO A 238 4.22 10.84 -7.29
CA PRO A 238 5.24 9.92 -7.80
C PRO A 238 6.09 9.39 -6.66
N ALA A 239 6.37 8.09 -6.65
CA ALA A 239 7.04 7.44 -5.53
C ALA A 239 8.38 8.13 -5.22
N GLN A 240 9.19 8.37 -6.25
CA GLN A 240 10.47 9.08 -6.11
C GLN A 240 10.32 10.43 -5.40
N ARG A 241 9.28 11.20 -5.73
CA ARG A 241 9.00 12.51 -5.13
C ARG A 241 8.69 12.37 -3.64
N VAL A 242 7.76 11.49 -3.29
CA VAL A 242 7.35 11.25 -1.90
C VAL A 242 8.53 10.74 -1.06
N PHE A 243 9.41 9.89 -1.62
CA PHE A 243 10.57 9.34 -0.91
C PHE A 243 11.72 10.36 -0.73
N GLU A 244 12.01 11.19 -1.74
CA GLU A 244 13.20 12.05 -1.74
C GLU A 244 12.97 13.41 -1.08
N GLY A 245 11.73 13.90 -1.02
CA GLY A 245 11.41 15.06 -0.19
C GLY A 245 9.93 15.08 0.16
N PRO A 246 9.55 14.24 1.13
CA PRO A 246 8.21 14.26 1.70
C PRO A 246 7.84 15.67 2.19
N ARG A 247 6.63 16.11 1.86
CA ARG A 247 6.08 17.42 2.24
C ARG A 247 5.34 17.35 3.56
N HIS A 248 4.57 16.28 3.81
CA HIS A 248 3.79 16.18 5.02
C HIS A 248 4.67 15.75 6.22
N PRO A 249 4.54 16.39 7.41
CA PRO A 249 5.30 16.02 8.60
C PRO A 249 5.18 14.55 9.02
N TYR A 250 4.01 13.95 8.85
CA TYR A 250 3.80 12.50 9.05
C TYR A 250 4.65 11.66 8.08
N THR A 251 4.65 11.96 6.78
CA THR A 251 5.45 11.23 5.80
C THR A 251 6.94 11.35 6.09
N ARG A 252 7.40 12.55 6.48
CA ARG A 252 8.77 12.78 6.96
C ARG A 252 9.13 11.87 8.12
N ALA A 253 8.24 11.76 9.09
CA ALA A 253 8.45 10.92 10.26
C ALA A 253 8.46 9.43 9.91
N LEU A 254 7.52 8.97 9.10
CA LEU A 254 7.49 7.59 8.62
C LEU A 254 8.80 7.21 7.91
N LEU A 255 9.29 8.08 7.02
CA LEU A 255 10.54 7.84 6.28
C LEU A 255 11.77 7.92 7.17
N ALA A 256 11.79 8.80 8.16
CA ALA A 256 12.90 8.90 9.12
C ALA A 256 13.03 7.66 10.01
N ALA A 257 11.93 6.94 10.25
CA ALA A 257 11.91 5.69 11.01
C ALA A 257 12.44 4.49 10.23
N VAL A 258 12.57 4.58 8.90
CA VAL A 258 13.10 3.50 8.07
C VAL A 258 14.62 3.40 8.27
N PRO A 259 15.16 2.25 8.70
CA PRO A 259 16.60 2.08 8.86
C PRO A 259 17.32 2.31 7.53
N VAL A 260 18.31 3.21 7.52
CA VAL A 260 19.18 3.37 6.35
C VAL A 260 20.28 2.30 6.45
N PRO A 261 20.44 1.41 5.45
CA PRO A 261 21.48 0.39 5.46
C PRO A 261 22.86 1.01 5.14
N VAL A 262 23.33 1.89 6.00
CA VAL A 262 24.68 2.46 5.96
C VAL A 262 25.43 1.99 7.21
N PRO A 263 26.53 1.23 7.06
CA PRO A 263 27.36 0.81 8.18
C PRO A 263 27.78 2.01 9.03
N GLY A 264 27.41 2.02 10.32
CA GLY A 264 27.74 3.09 11.26
C GLY A 264 26.76 4.28 11.30
N ALA A 265 25.73 4.33 10.45
CA ALA A 265 24.68 5.33 10.58
C ALA A 265 23.71 4.94 11.72
N ARG A 266 23.56 5.83 12.71
CA ARG A 266 22.50 5.68 13.72
C ARG A 266 21.15 5.92 13.06
N ALA A 267 20.14 5.11 13.42
CA ALA A 267 18.75 5.45 13.15
C ALA A 267 18.49 6.86 13.70
N ARG A 268 17.90 7.74 12.90
CA ARG A 268 17.50 9.06 13.39
C ARG A 268 16.43 8.84 14.45
N ASP A 269 16.55 9.53 15.60
CA ASP A 269 15.53 9.44 16.64
C ASP A 269 14.14 9.71 16.04
N ASN A 270 13.15 8.87 16.41
CA ASN A 270 11.77 9.04 15.98
C ASN A 270 11.30 10.45 16.34
N VAL A 271 11.12 11.29 15.31
CA VAL A 271 10.74 12.70 15.47
C VAL A 271 9.28 12.85 15.96
N VAL A 272 8.51 11.77 15.93
CA VAL A 272 7.10 11.76 16.33
C VAL A 272 6.91 11.00 17.63
N GLY A 273 6.61 11.73 18.69
CA GLY A 273 6.20 11.18 19.99
C GLY A 273 4.68 10.92 20.06
N GLY A 274 4.29 10.01 20.93
CA GLY A 274 2.90 9.70 21.25
C GLY A 274 2.26 8.61 20.41
N ASP A 275 1.26 7.95 21.00
CA ASP A 275 0.49 6.88 20.37
C ASP A 275 -0.43 7.40 19.26
N VAL A 276 -0.75 6.52 18.30
CA VAL A 276 -1.74 6.81 17.26
C VAL A 276 -3.11 7.02 17.94
N PRO A 277 -3.79 8.16 17.71
CA PRO A 277 -5.13 8.39 18.26
C PRO A 277 -6.12 7.32 17.82
N SER A 278 -7.12 7.06 18.66
CA SER A 278 -8.15 6.08 18.36
C SER A 278 -8.96 6.47 17.11
N PRO A 279 -9.14 5.57 16.12
CA PRO A 279 -10.03 5.80 14.99
C PRO A 279 -11.51 5.99 15.37
N LEU A 280 -11.92 5.62 16.58
CA LEU A 280 -13.27 5.85 17.13
C LEU A 280 -13.54 7.32 17.44
N ALA A 281 -12.50 8.08 17.74
CA ALA A 281 -12.57 9.49 18.10
C ALA A 281 -11.34 10.22 17.53
N PRO A 282 -11.25 10.39 16.19
CA PRO A 282 -10.12 11.05 15.59
C PRO A 282 -10.04 12.52 16.07
N PRO A 283 -8.84 13.09 16.22
CA PRO A 283 -8.70 14.49 16.61
C PRO A 283 -9.39 15.43 15.61
N PRO A 284 -10.00 16.53 16.07
CA PRO A 284 -10.58 17.52 15.16
C PRO A 284 -9.50 18.18 14.28
N GLY A 285 -9.93 18.79 13.18
CA GLY A 285 -9.03 19.42 12.22
C GLY A 285 -8.06 18.43 11.56
N CYS A 286 -6.78 18.77 11.52
CA CYS A 286 -5.74 17.86 11.04
C CYS A 286 -5.60 16.68 12.01
N HIS A 287 -5.94 15.46 11.59
CA HIS A 287 -5.85 14.27 12.44
C HIS A 287 -4.46 14.05 13.06
N PHE A 288 -3.40 14.54 12.41
CA PHE A 288 -2.01 14.39 12.85
C PHE A 288 -1.55 15.49 13.83
N HIS A 289 -2.35 16.52 14.12
CA HIS A 289 -1.91 17.68 14.91
C HIS A 289 -1.42 17.32 16.33
N THR A 290 -1.92 16.24 16.92
CA THR A 290 -1.54 15.78 18.27
C THR A 290 -0.12 15.21 18.32
N ARG A 291 0.42 14.81 17.16
CA ARG A 291 1.74 14.18 16.97
C ARG A 291 2.68 15.03 16.11
N CYS A 292 2.19 16.12 15.54
CA CYS A 292 2.93 16.97 14.61
C CYS A 292 3.80 18.00 15.36
N PRO A 293 5.13 18.01 15.18
CA PRO A 293 6.01 19.00 15.81
C PRO A 293 5.82 20.43 15.23
N HIS A 294 5.05 20.56 14.15
CA HIS A 294 4.77 21.83 13.48
C HIS A 294 3.32 22.28 13.62
N ALA A 295 2.54 21.64 14.51
CA ALA A 295 1.13 21.96 14.73
C ALA A 295 0.93 23.43 15.14
N VAL A 296 -0.09 24.05 14.58
CA VAL A 296 -0.57 25.40 14.94
C VAL A 296 -2.05 25.34 15.29
N GLU A 297 -2.62 26.43 15.79
CA GLU A 297 -4.02 26.47 16.22
C GLU A 297 -5.00 26.08 15.10
N ARG A 298 -4.75 26.55 13.87
CA ARG A 298 -5.52 26.15 12.68
C ARG A 298 -5.58 24.63 12.48
N CYS A 299 -4.52 23.90 12.82
CA CYS A 299 -4.48 22.44 12.70
C CYS A 299 -5.45 21.73 13.66
N ARG A 300 -5.87 22.37 14.75
CA ARG A 300 -6.77 21.78 15.77
C ARG A 300 -8.23 21.92 15.37
N THR A 301 -8.56 22.91 14.54
CA THR A 301 -9.94 23.28 14.23
C THR A 301 -10.32 23.02 12.78
N GLU A 302 -9.36 23.05 11.86
CA GLU A 302 -9.60 22.92 10.42
C GLU A 302 -8.92 21.69 9.82
N VAL A 303 -9.68 20.89 9.07
CA VAL A 303 -9.14 19.75 8.33
C VAL A 303 -8.43 20.29 7.09
N PRO A 304 -7.12 20.05 6.89
CA PRO A 304 -6.45 20.48 5.68
C PRO A 304 -7.02 19.73 4.47
N ALA A 305 -7.36 20.46 3.41
CA ALA A 305 -7.70 19.86 2.13
C ALA A 305 -6.45 19.22 1.50
N LEU A 306 -6.64 18.13 0.76
CA LEU A 306 -5.58 17.54 -0.06
C LEU A 306 -5.37 18.44 -1.29
N GLU A 307 -4.41 19.37 -1.19
CA GLU A 307 -4.12 20.37 -2.22
C GLU A 307 -3.13 19.78 -3.24
N GLU A 308 -3.44 19.91 -4.53
CA GLU A 308 -2.50 19.61 -5.62
C GLU A 308 -1.35 20.63 -5.58
N VAL A 309 -0.13 20.12 -5.59
CA VAL A 309 1.10 20.90 -5.36
C VAL A 309 2.06 20.89 -6.54
N ASP A 310 1.96 19.89 -7.41
CA ASP A 310 2.58 19.80 -8.73
C ASP A 310 1.73 18.87 -9.61
N GLU A 311 2.14 18.63 -10.86
CA GLU A 311 1.34 17.89 -11.87
C GLU A 311 0.86 16.51 -11.41
N ASP A 312 1.53 15.87 -10.45
CA ASP A 312 1.17 14.53 -9.96
C ASP A 312 1.12 14.42 -8.42
N GLY A 313 1.36 15.50 -7.68
CA GLY A 313 1.53 15.48 -6.23
C GLY A 313 0.44 16.23 -5.48
N ALA A 314 0.02 15.70 -4.33
CA ALA A 314 -0.93 16.36 -3.45
C ALA A 314 -0.52 16.24 -1.97
N VAL A 315 -0.89 17.22 -1.14
CA VAL A 315 -0.58 17.23 0.30
C VAL A 315 -1.68 17.87 1.12
N ALA A 316 -2.03 17.26 2.25
CA ALA A 316 -3.03 17.76 3.18
C ALA A 316 -2.36 18.33 4.45
N CYS A 317 -1.76 19.51 4.34
CA CYS A 317 -1.13 20.19 5.48
C CYS A 317 -1.20 21.71 5.34
N HIS A 318 -1.69 22.40 6.38
CA HIS A 318 -1.80 23.87 6.40
C HIS A 318 -0.48 24.61 6.25
N ARG A 319 0.66 23.96 6.52
CA ARG A 319 1.98 24.59 6.60
C ARG A 319 3.04 23.92 5.74
N TRP A 320 2.65 23.07 4.77
CA TRP A 320 3.61 22.31 3.98
C TRP A 320 4.65 23.22 3.29
N ARG A 321 4.23 24.38 2.76
CA ARG A 321 5.12 25.36 2.11
C ARG A 321 6.21 25.89 3.03
N GLU A 322 5.83 26.30 4.24
CA GLU A 322 6.77 26.82 5.26
C GLU A 322 7.75 25.72 5.71
N ILE A 323 7.22 24.54 5.96
CA ILE A 323 7.97 23.37 6.45
C ILE A 323 8.95 22.85 5.38
N ASP A 324 8.56 22.94 4.11
CA ASP A 324 9.40 22.55 2.97
C ASP A 324 10.50 23.56 2.67
N ALA A 325 10.19 24.86 2.72
CA ALA A 325 11.19 25.92 2.56
C ALA A 325 12.32 25.81 3.60
N VAL A 326 11.96 25.56 4.88
CA VAL A 326 12.94 25.37 5.95
C VAL A 326 13.78 24.10 5.74
N ALA A 327 13.17 23.00 5.30
CA ALA A 327 13.90 21.76 5.02
C ALA A 327 14.84 21.90 3.82
N GLY A 328 14.41 22.57 2.75
CA GLY A 328 15.23 22.88 1.59
C GLY A 328 16.43 23.78 1.94
N ALA A 329 16.23 24.77 2.82
CA ALA A 329 17.32 25.61 3.32
C ALA A 329 18.32 24.81 4.19
N ALA A 330 17.83 23.90 5.04
CA ALA A 330 18.67 23.03 5.86
C ALA A 330 19.48 22.02 5.03
N ALA A 331 18.89 21.44 3.98
CA ALA A 331 19.55 20.50 3.08
C ALA A 331 20.65 21.14 2.22
N ARG A 332 20.56 22.45 1.93
CA ARG A 332 21.58 23.22 1.20
C ARG A 332 22.77 23.65 2.06
N ARG A 333 22.70 23.49 3.38
CA ARG A 333 23.86 23.68 4.26
C ARG A 333 24.73 22.42 4.17
N PRO A 334 26.01 22.52 3.76
CA PRO A 334 26.90 21.36 3.81
C PRO A 334 26.95 20.83 5.25
N PRO A 335 27.06 19.50 5.45
CA PRO A 335 27.19 18.94 6.78
C PRO A 335 28.45 19.54 7.43
N HIS A 336 28.27 20.48 8.35
CA HIS A 336 29.35 21.03 9.12
C HIS A 336 29.81 19.93 10.07
N ASN A 337 30.78 19.11 9.65
CA ASN A 337 31.44 18.16 10.52
C ASN A 337 32.62 18.88 11.19
N PRO A 338 32.48 19.37 12.44
CA PRO A 338 33.54 20.10 13.12
C PRO A 338 34.80 19.25 13.33
N ALA A 339 34.68 17.92 13.35
CA ALA A 339 35.83 17.02 13.42
C ALA A 339 36.57 16.95 12.08
N LEU A 340 35.85 16.91 10.95
CA LEU A 340 36.46 16.94 9.61
C LEU A 340 37.12 18.30 9.34
N ALA A 341 36.49 19.40 9.76
CA ALA A 341 37.04 20.74 9.64
C ALA A 341 38.32 20.92 10.50
N ARG A 342 38.36 20.37 11.72
CA ARG A 342 39.57 20.35 12.56
C ARG A 342 40.68 19.49 11.97
N LEU A 343 40.35 18.33 11.38
CA LEU A 343 41.31 17.49 10.67
C LEU A 343 41.90 18.21 9.44
N GLN A 344 41.05 18.81 8.61
CA GLN A 344 41.49 19.57 7.44
C GLN A 344 42.37 20.77 7.80
N ALA A 345 42.04 21.49 8.89
CA ALA A 345 42.89 22.56 9.41
C ALA A 345 44.26 22.04 9.89
N ALA A 346 44.28 20.90 10.61
CA ALA A 346 45.53 20.29 11.08
C ALA A 346 46.42 19.75 9.96
N PHE A 347 45.84 19.37 8.81
CA PHE A 347 46.60 18.97 7.62
C PHE A 347 47.12 20.18 6.81
N ALA A 348 46.38 21.29 6.77
CA ALA A 348 46.82 22.52 6.10
C ALA A 348 48.05 23.16 6.79
N GLU A 349 48.14 23.07 8.12
CA GLU A 349 49.28 23.60 8.89
C GLU A 349 50.57 22.76 8.76
N ARG A 350 50.48 21.50 8.30
CA ARG A 350 51.65 20.61 8.13
C ARG A 350 52.23 20.59 6.72
N GLY A 351 51.62 21.30 5.77
CA GLY A 351 52.05 21.36 4.37
C GLY A 351 52.85 22.61 3.97
N ALA A 352 53.17 23.49 4.92
CA ALA A 352 53.86 24.77 4.67
C ALA A 352 55.24 24.87 5.36
N GLY A 353 55.95 23.74 5.48
CA GLY A 353 57.31 23.66 6.04
C GLY A 353 58.26 22.94 5.12
#